data_AF-K6HED5-F1
#
_entry.id   AF-K6HED5-F1
#
_cell.length_a   1.000
_cell.length_b   1.000
_cell.length_c   1.000
_cell.angle_alpha   90.00
_cell.angle_beta   90.00
_cell.angle_gamma   90.00
#
_symmetry.space_group_name_H-M   'P 1'
#
loop_
_entity.id
_entity.type
_entity.pdbx_description
1 polymer ?
#
loop_
_entity_poly.entity_id
_entity_poly.type
_entity_poly.pdbx_seq_one_letter_code
_entity_poly.pdbx_strand_id
1 'polypeptide(L)'
;MRTILVIDDERPTLQMFELYLGAYGYKTLTAASGEEGLAVFDAQTPPIVLTDIKMPGMDGLQVLEAIKTRRPETEVIVITGHGDTDLALAALGLRATDFIDKPIRRETLEAALGRANARLDMAEAAGSGGDVAAALEGRVGVIGIRGSLTSESEPYLARAFRDLDEACGVLFDFTPNASVNGAGLDVLASVAEACRASGRRAAVYGLAENFVRILDRLGITDLAPRFADRGEALAYLAETAS
;
A
#
# COMPACT_ATOMS: atom_id res chain seq x y z
N MET A 1 19.06 -12.71 3.89
CA MET A 1 19.40 -11.35 4.36
C MET A 1 19.17 -10.41 3.19
N ARG A 2 18.16 -9.54 3.26
CA ARG A 2 17.84 -8.62 2.14
C ARG A 2 18.64 -7.33 2.26
N THR A 3 18.93 -6.72 1.12
CA THR A 3 19.60 -5.41 1.05
C THR A 3 18.54 -4.32 0.92
N ILE A 4 18.69 -3.24 1.66
CA ILE A 4 17.85 -2.04 1.59
C ILE A 4 18.74 -0.88 1.20
N LEU A 5 18.34 -0.10 0.19
CA LEU A 5 18.94 1.20 -0.09
C LEU A 5 18.11 2.30 0.56
N VAL A 6 18.78 3.19 1.29
CA VAL A 6 18.17 4.35 1.93
C VAL A 6 18.71 5.62 1.28
N ILE A 7 17.81 6.47 0.82
CA ILE A 7 18.12 7.72 0.11
C ILE A 7 17.49 8.87 0.90
N ASP A 8 18.31 9.72 1.49
CA ASP A 8 17.89 10.88 2.27
C ASP A 8 19.08 11.87 2.32
N ASP A 9 18.83 13.18 2.12
CA ASP A 9 19.89 14.19 2.12
C ASP A 9 20.41 14.53 3.54
N GLU A 10 19.69 14.11 4.57
CA GLU A 10 20.07 14.26 5.97
C GLU A 10 20.92 13.07 6.44
N ARG A 11 22.24 13.28 6.55
CA ARG A 11 23.19 12.28 7.10
C ARG A 11 22.76 11.67 8.44
N PRO A 12 22.19 12.41 9.42
CA PRO A 12 21.69 11.80 10.66
C PRO A 12 20.60 10.75 10.41
N THR A 13 19.71 10.98 9.43
CA THR A 13 18.66 10.05 9.05
C THR A 13 19.25 8.78 8.45
N LEU A 14 20.24 8.91 7.54
CA LEU A 14 20.97 7.76 6.98
C LEU A 14 21.62 6.90 8.07
N GLN A 15 22.31 7.53 9.04
CA GLN A 15 22.97 6.83 10.15
C GLN A 15 21.95 6.11 11.06
N MET A 16 20.81 6.75 11.33
CA MET A 16 19.72 6.12 12.08
C MET A 16 19.22 4.86 11.38
N PHE A 17 19.02 4.91 10.06
CA PHE A 17 18.60 3.74 9.29
C PHE A 17 19.65 2.64 9.24
N GLU A 18 20.94 2.97 9.07
CA GLU A 18 22.03 1.98 9.13
C GLU A 18 22.00 1.20 10.45
N LEU A 19 21.83 1.90 11.58
CA LEU A 19 21.75 1.28 12.90
C LEU A 19 20.50 0.41 13.05
N TYR A 20 19.32 0.94 12.74
CA TYR A 20 18.06 0.23 12.93
C TYR A 20 17.93 -0.97 11.98
N LEU A 21 18.12 -0.76 10.68
CA LEU A 21 17.98 -1.83 9.69
C LEU A 21 19.04 -2.92 9.90
N GLY A 22 20.25 -2.56 10.33
CA GLY A 22 21.28 -3.51 10.74
C GLY A 22 20.82 -4.39 11.91
N ALA A 23 20.18 -3.81 12.93
CA ALA A 23 19.63 -4.55 14.06
C ALA A 23 18.49 -5.52 13.65
N TYR A 24 17.75 -5.20 12.58
CA TYR A 24 16.73 -6.08 11.99
C TYR A 24 17.28 -7.11 10.99
N GLY A 25 18.61 -7.18 10.83
CA GLY A 25 19.24 -8.16 9.96
C GLY A 25 19.17 -7.82 8.47
N TYR A 26 19.08 -6.54 8.11
CA TYR A 26 19.23 -6.08 6.73
C TYR A 26 20.67 -5.63 6.45
N LYS A 27 21.08 -5.75 5.19
CA LYS A 27 22.25 -5.01 4.69
C LYS A 27 21.78 -3.64 4.23
N THR A 28 22.33 -2.58 4.81
CA THR A 28 21.97 -1.21 4.43
C THR A 28 22.98 -0.63 3.44
N LEU A 29 22.48 -0.06 2.36
CA LEU A 29 23.19 0.85 1.47
C LEU A 29 22.61 2.25 1.68
N THR A 30 23.43 3.28 1.59
CA THR A 30 23.01 4.67 1.79
C THR A 30 23.41 5.53 0.61
N ALA A 31 22.62 6.56 0.35
CA ALA A 31 22.89 7.61 -0.63
C ALA A 31 22.35 8.95 -0.10
N ALA A 32 23.09 10.04 -0.31
CA ALA A 32 22.77 11.36 0.20
C ALA A 32 22.08 12.27 -0.84
N SER A 33 21.75 11.73 -2.02
CA SER A 33 20.92 12.41 -3.03
C SER A 33 20.20 11.41 -3.93
N GLY A 34 19.18 11.86 -4.66
CA GLY A 34 18.46 11.01 -5.62
C GLY A 34 19.37 10.46 -6.73
N GLU A 35 20.31 11.26 -7.23
CA GLU A 35 21.27 10.84 -8.27
C GLU A 35 22.24 9.78 -7.76
N GLU A 36 22.78 9.97 -6.55
CA GLU A 36 23.62 8.95 -5.90
C GLU A 36 22.81 7.68 -5.65
N GLY A 37 21.57 7.83 -5.20
CA GLY A 37 20.64 6.72 -4.96
C GLY A 37 20.41 5.88 -6.21
N LEU A 38 20.14 6.51 -7.35
CA LEU A 38 20.01 5.80 -8.63
C LEU A 38 21.30 5.13 -9.07
N ALA A 39 22.46 5.77 -8.88
CA ALA A 39 23.75 5.16 -9.21
C ALA A 39 24.02 3.90 -8.36
N VAL A 40 23.73 3.96 -7.05
CA VAL A 40 23.84 2.79 -6.15
C VAL A 40 22.82 1.72 -6.52
N PHE A 41 21.60 2.11 -6.86
CA PHE A 41 20.54 1.21 -7.30
C PHE A 41 20.95 0.44 -8.57
N ASP A 42 21.47 1.13 -9.59
CA ASP A 42 21.90 0.51 -10.83
C ASP A 42 23.10 -0.45 -10.62
N ALA A 43 23.96 -0.15 -9.65
CA ALA A 43 25.13 -0.98 -9.34
C ALA A 43 24.81 -2.22 -8.48
N GLN A 44 23.85 -2.13 -7.57
CA GLN A 44 23.60 -3.16 -6.54
C GLN A 44 22.23 -3.83 -6.64
N THR A 45 21.30 -3.23 -7.38
CA THR A 45 19.91 -3.69 -7.57
C THR A 45 19.24 -4.17 -6.28
N PRO A 46 19.19 -3.33 -5.22
CA PRO A 46 18.57 -3.70 -3.96
C PRO A 46 17.06 -3.94 -4.17
N PRO A 47 16.48 -5.00 -3.57
CA PRO A 47 15.06 -5.32 -3.75
C PRO A 47 14.12 -4.35 -3.02
N ILE A 48 14.62 -3.59 -2.06
CA ILE A 48 13.86 -2.59 -1.29
C ILE A 48 14.61 -1.26 -1.31
N VAL A 49 13.89 -0.17 -1.57
CA VAL A 49 14.39 1.20 -1.49
C VAL A 49 13.50 2.03 -0.55
N LEU A 50 14.13 2.71 0.40
CA LEU A 50 13.53 3.77 1.21
C LEU A 50 14.03 5.10 0.66
N THR A 51 13.14 6.01 0.25
CA THR A 51 13.55 7.33 -0.24
C THR A 51 12.77 8.43 0.45
N ASP A 52 13.45 9.47 0.93
CA ASP A 52 12.80 10.74 1.25
C ASP A 52 12.25 11.39 -0.02
N ILE A 53 11.11 12.09 0.07
CA ILE A 53 10.58 12.85 -1.06
C ILE A 53 11.34 14.14 -1.27
N LYS A 54 11.56 14.92 -0.21
CA LYS A 54 11.97 16.32 -0.30
C LYS A 54 13.49 16.44 -0.23
N MET A 55 14.13 16.05 -1.32
CA MET A 55 15.58 16.20 -1.50
C MET A 55 15.91 17.33 -2.48
N PRO A 56 17.05 18.04 -2.32
CA PRO A 56 17.57 18.96 -3.33
C PRO A 56 17.97 18.23 -4.61
N GLY A 57 17.70 18.84 -5.77
CA GLY A 57 18.03 18.25 -7.07
C GLY A 57 16.95 17.26 -7.49
N MET A 58 17.32 15.98 -7.63
CA MET A 58 16.36 14.91 -7.88
C MET A 58 15.59 14.52 -6.62
N ASP A 59 14.27 14.68 -6.68
CA ASP A 59 13.37 14.34 -5.57
C ASP A 59 13.04 12.83 -5.49
N GLY A 60 12.44 12.40 -4.38
CA GLY A 60 12.11 10.99 -4.17
C GLY A 60 11.02 10.43 -5.09
N LEU A 61 10.14 11.27 -5.65
CA LEU A 61 9.14 10.82 -6.62
C LEU A 61 9.79 10.54 -7.98
N GLN A 62 10.75 11.38 -8.38
CA GLN A 62 11.57 11.13 -9.57
C GLN A 62 12.42 9.87 -9.41
N VAL A 63 13.01 9.64 -8.24
CA VAL A 63 13.72 8.39 -7.92
C VAL A 63 12.78 7.19 -8.04
N LEU A 64 11.59 7.26 -7.41
CA LEU A 64 10.56 6.22 -7.46
C LEU A 64 10.16 5.89 -8.90
N GLU A 65 9.79 6.90 -9.70
CA GLU A 65 9.39 6.71 -11.10
C GLU A 65 10.50 6.03 -11.91
N ALA A 66 11.74 6.50 -11.73
CA ALA A 66 12.88 5.99 -12.46
C ALA A 66 13.21 4.54 -12.05
N ILE A 67 13.11 4.19 -10.76
CA ILE A 67 13.27 2.80 -10.29
C ILE A 67 12.17 1.92 -10.85
N LYS A 68 10.89 2.32 -10.72
CA LYS A 68 9.74 1.53 -11.19
C LYS A 68 9.70 1.36 -12.71
N THR A 69 10.35 2.26 -13.47
CA THR A 69 10.54 2.11 -14.91
C THR A 69 11.61 1.08 -15.26
N ARG A 70 12.72 1.06 -14.51
CA ARG A 70 13.83 0.11 -14.74
C ARG A 70 13.55 -1.29 -14.21
N ARG A 71 12.94 -1.37 -13.02
CA ARG A 71 12.73 -2.57 -12.21
C ARG A 71 11.39 -2.49 -11.47
N PRO A 72 10.26 -2.74 -12.15
CA PRO A 72 8.93 -2.68 -11.57
C PRO A 72 8.75 -3.52 -10.29
N GLU A 73 9.51 -4.61 -10.18
CA GLU A 73 9.54 -5.58 -9.07
C GLU A 73 10.23 -5.06 -7.80
N THR A 74 10.94 -3.93 -7.87
CA THR A 74 11.58 -3.34 -6.69
C THR A 74 10.52 -2.73 -5.79
N GLU A 75 10.53 -3.06 -4.51
CA GLU A 75 9.65 -2.43 -3.53
C GLU A 75 10.22 -1.07 -3.10
N VAL A 76 9.43 -0.01 -3.27
CA VAL A 76 9.87 1.36 -2.95
C VAL A 76 8.92 1.95 -1.93
N ILE A 77 9.45 2.27 -0.76
CA ILE A 77 8.72 2.92 0.33
C ILE A 77 9.18 4.37 0.40
N VAL A 78 8.22 5.27 0.36
CA VAL A 78 8.48 6.70 0.33
C VAL A 78 8.34 7.30 1.72
N ILE A 79 9.28 8.13 2.13
CA ILE A 79 9.26 8.82 3.42
C ILE A 79 8.93 10.28 3.14
N THR A 80 7.93 10.83 3.82
CA THR A 80 7.41 12.16 3.54
C THR A 80 7.17 12.97 4.80
N GLY A 81 7.12 14.30 4.68
CA GLY A 81 6.82 15.20 5.79
C GLY A 81 5.36 15.15 6.22
N HIS A 82 5.10 15.60 7.45
CA HIS A 82 3.73 15.69 7.96
C HIS A 82 2.90 16.69 7.13
N GLY A 83 1.75 16.25 6.62
CA GLY A 83 0.81 17.07 5.84
C GLY A 83 0.96 16.98 4.32
N ASP A 84 1.89 16.15 3.83
CA ASP A 84 2.15 15.96 2.40
C ASP A 84 1.26 14.86 1.76
N THR A 85 -0.04 14.85 2.07
CA THR A 85 -0.98 13.81 1.56
C THR A 85 -1.00 13.76 0.03
N ASP A 86 -0.87 14.89 -0.65
CA ASP A 86 -0.84 14.95 -2.12
C ASP A 86 0.42 14.29 -2.69
N LEU A 87 1.57 14.38 -2.00
CA LEU A 87 2.80 13.69 -2.41
C LEU A 87 2.70 12.18 -2.15
N ALA A 88 2.07 11.77 -1.05
CA ALA A 88 1.78 10.36 -0.79
C ALA A 88 0.85 9.76 -1.87
N LEU A 89 -0.19 10.49 -2.27
CA LEU A 89 -1.06 10.11 -3.39
C LEU A 89 -0.28 10.00 -4.71
N ALA A 90 0.58 10.97 -5.02
CA ALA A 90 1.43 10.92 -6.20
C ALA A 90 2.36 9.70 -6.18
N ALA A 91 2.97 9.38 -5.03
CA ALA A 91 3.81 8.20 -4.86
C ALA A 91 3.03 6.90 -5.11
N LEU A 92 1.81 6.78 -4.57
CA LEU A 92 0.95 5.61 -4.81
C LEU A 92 0.53 5.49 -6.29
N GLY A 93 0.29 6.63 -6.97
CA GLY A 93 0.06 6.66 -8.42
C GLY A 93 1.26 6.15 -9.22
N LEU A 94 2.48 6.43 -8.75
CA LEU A 94 3.74 5.92 -9.31
C LEU A 94 4.09 4.48 -8.85
N ARG A 95 3.13 3.77 -8.25
CA ARG A 95 3.27 2.38 -7.77
C ARG A 95 4.26 2.22 -6.61
N ALA A 96 4.43 3.23 -5.76
CA ALA A 96 5.08 3.04 -4.47
C ALA A 96 4.42 1.88 -3.71
N THR A 97 5.24 1.10 -3.02
CA THR A 97 4.79 0.01 -2.15
C THR A 97 4.02 0.56 -0.97
N ASP A 98 4.56 1.64 -0.40
CA ASP A 98 4.04 2.24 0.80
C ASP A 98 4.60 3.65 1.00
N PHE A 99 4.10 4.34 2.01
CA PHE A 99 4.68 5.59 2.48
C PHE A 99 4.67 5.70 4.00
N ILE A 100 5.62 6.46 4.55
CA ILE A 100 5.81 6.70 5.98
C ILE A 100 5.88 8.21 6.23
N ASP A 101 5.05 8.70 7.15
CA ASP A 101 5.12 10.08 7.63
C ASP A 101 6.32 10.27 8.59
N LYS A 102 7.07 11.36 8.42
CA LYS A 102 8.01 11.88 9.42
C LYS A 102 7.21 12.46 10.60
N PRO A 103 7.64 12.24 11.88
CA PRO A 103 8.84 11.52 12.28
C PRO A 103 8.67 9.99 12.13
N ILE A 104 9.70 9.33 11.61
CA ILE A 104 9.71 7.88 11.38
C ILE A 104 9.65 7.16 12.72
N ARG A 105 8.58 6.40 12.94
CA ARG A 105 8.42 5.54 14.11
C ARG A 105 8.84 4.11 13.78
N ARG A 106 9.30 3.39 14.80
CA ARG A 106 9.73 1.99 14.64
C ARG A 106 8.61 1.13 14.07
N GLU A 107 7.43 1.24 14.66
CA GLU A 107 6.27 0.41 14.35
C GLU A 107 5.80 0.65 12.91
N THR A 108 5.85 1.90 12.43
CA THR A 108 5.48 2.24 11.05
C THR A 108 6.50 1.72 10.04
N LEU A 109 7.79 1.76 10.37
CA LEU A 109 8.86 1.24 9.52
C LEU A 109 8.79 -0.29 9.43
N GLU A 110 8.62 -0.97 10.57
CA GLU A 110 8.48 -2.43 10.63
C GLU A 110 7.28 -2.91 9.81
N ALA A 111 6.13 -2.23 9.91
CA ALA A 111 4.94 -2.57 9.15
C ALA A 111 5.16 -2.40 7.63
N ALA A 112 5.77 -1.29 7.21
CA ALA A 112 6.07 -1.03 5.80
C ALA A 112 7.08 -2.04 5.23
N LEU A 113 8.14 -2.35 5.98
CA LEU A 113 9.11 -3.39 5.61
C LEU A 113 8.46 -4.78 5.58
N GLY A 114 7.56 -5.09 6.51
CA GLY A 114 6.80 -6.34 6.51
C GLY A 114 6.00 -6.53 5.22
N ARG A 115 5.30 -5.47 4.77
CA ARG A 115 4.58 -5.44 3.49
C ARG A 115 5.51 -5.64 2.30
N ALA A 116 6.64 -4.91 2.25
CA ALA A 116 7.61 -5.06 1.17
C ALA A 116 8.20 -6.47 1.09
N ASN A 117 8.57 -7.05 2.24
CA ASN A 117 9.10 -8.43 2.27
C ASN A 117 8.07 -9.47 1.83
N ALA A 118 6.83 -9.36 2.32
CA ALA A 118 5.77 -10.27 1.93
C ALA A 118 5.55 -10.25 0.41
N ARG A 119 5.59 -9.07 -0.22
CA ARG A 119 5.49 -8.95 -1.69
C ARG A 119 6.67 -9.60 -2.42
N LEU A 120 7.89 -9.41 -1.93
CA LEU A 120 9.07 -10.06 -2.51
C LEU A 120 8.99 -11.58 -2.35
N ASP A 121 8.59 -12.09 -1.18
CA ASP A 121 8.39 -13.53 -0.92
C ASP A 121 7.30 -14.10 -1.85
N MET A 122 6.22 -13.34 -2.06
CA MET A 122 5.14 -13.72 -2.98
C MET A 122 5.59 -13.70 -4.44
N ALA A 123 6.34 -12.69 -4.89
CA ALA A 123 6.88 -12.64 -6.25
C ALA A 123 7.88 -13.78 -6.51
N GLU A 124 8.67 -14.16 -5.50
CA GLU A 124 9.57 -15.32 -5.55
C GLU A 124 8.78 -16.65 -5.57
N ALA A 125 7.62 -16.72 -4.92
CA ALA A 125 6.77 -17.91 -4.83
C ALA A 125 5.73 -18.05 -5.96
N ALA A 126 5.32 -16.95 -6.60
CA ALA A 126 4.16 -16.90 -7.49
C ALA A 126 4.55 -16.99 -8.97
N GLY A 127 4.65 -18.23 -9.44
CA GLY A 127 3.90 -18.58 -10.64
C GLY A 127 2.42 -18.71 -10.27
N SER A 128 1.59 -17.76 -10.73
CA SER A 128 0.10 -17.80 -10.78
C SER A 128 -0.71 -17.92 -9.47
N GLY A 129 -1.56 -16.91 -9.17
CA GLY A 129 -2.73 -17.12 -8.30
C GLY A 129 -3.29 -15.90 -7.57
N GLY A 130 -4.07 -15.07 -8.28
CA GLY A 130 -5.09 -14.12 -7.79
C GLY A 130 -4.96 -13.51 -6.39
N ASP A 131 -4.53 -12.24 -6.34
CA ASP A 131 -4.48 -11.42 -5.12
C ASP A 131 -5.87 -11.05 -4.53
N VAL A 132 -6.94 -11.39 -5.26
CA VAL A 132 -8.33 -11.02 -4.96
C VAL A 132 -9.19 -12.27 -4.99
N ALA A 133 -9.94 -12.51 -3.91
CA ALA A 133 -10.93 -13.59 -3.82
C ALA A 133 -12.28 -13.03 -3.34
N ALA A 134 -13.38 -13.50 -3.92
CA ALA A 134 -14.73 -13.18 -3.46
C ALA A 134 -15.32 -14.38 -2.70
N ALA A 135 -16.02 -14.11 -1.60
CA ALA A 135 -16.80 -15.08 -0.86
C ALA A 135 -18.07 -14.43 -0.29
N LEU A 136 -19.10 -15.22 -0.01
CA LEU A 136 -20.26 -14.77 0.76
C LEU A 136 -20.11 -15.26 2.20
N GLU A 137 -20.20 -14.34 3.15
CA GLU A 137 -20.30 -14.64 4.58
C GLU A 137 -21.70 -14.25 5.07
N GLY A 138 -22.57 -15.26 5.20
CA GLY A 138 -23.98 -15.03 5.43
C GLY A 138 -24.61 -14.30 4.23
N ARG A 139 -25.01 -13.03 4.44
CA ARG A 139 -25.56 -12.15 3.39
C ARG A 139 -24.57 -11.06 2.93
N VAL A 140 -23.38 -10.99 3.54
CA VAL A 140 -22.38 -9.99 3.22
C VAL A 140 -21.40 -10.58 2.20
N GLY A 141 -21.10 -9.83 1.15
CA GLY A 141 -20.05 -10.17 0.20
C GLY A 141 -18.70 -9.74 0.73
N VAL A 142 -17.73 -10.64 0.75
CA VAL A 142 -16.37 -10.39 1.23
C VAL A 142 -15.43 -10.47 0.03
N ILE A 143 -14.74 -9.36 -0.23
CA ILE A 143 -13.64 -9.29 -1.19
C ILE A 143 -12.34 -9.33 -0.40
N GLY A 144 -11.73 -10.51 -0.32
CA GLY A 144 -10.45 -10.74 0.34
C GLY A 144 -9.29 -10.30 -0.52
N ILE A 145 -8.43 -9.43 0.02
CA ILE A 145 -7.28 -8.84 -0.65
C ILE A 145 -6.01 -9.30 0.08
N ARG A 146 -5.29 -10.24 -0.54
CA ARG A 146 -4.13 -10.92 0.05
C ARG A 146 -2.78 -10.34 -0.39
N GLY A 147 -2.78 -9.54 -1.46
CA GLY A 147 -1.58 -8.95 -2.04
C GLY A 147 -1.76 -7.46 -2.30
N SER A 148 -1.33 -7.00 -3.49
CA SER A 148 -1.49 -5.61 -3.87
C SER A 148 -2.77 -5.40 -4.65
N LEU A 149 -3.54 -4.38 -4.25
CA LEU A 149 -4.56 -3.84 -5.13
C LEU A 149 -3.87 -2.95 -6.17
N THR A 150 -3.74 -3.46 -7.39
CA THR A 150 -3.13 -2.76 -8.52
C THR A 150 -4.10 -2.66 -9.69
N SER A 151 -3.69 -1.98 -10.77
CA SER A 151 -4.41 -1.99 -12.05
C SER A 151 -4.55 -3.40 -12.65
N GLU A 152 -3.64 -4.32 -12.36
CA GLU A 152 -3.77 -5.71 -12.80
C GLU A 152 -4.84 -6.47 -12.01
N SER A 153 -5.16 -6.01 -10.80
CA SER A 153 -6.19 -6.57 -9.92
C SER A 153 -7.60 -6.08 -10.28
N GLU A 154 -7.71 -5.00 -11.07
CA GLU A 154 -8.99 -4.36 -11.45
C GLU A 154 -10.00 -5.32 -12.12
N PRO A 155 -9.62 -6.13 -13.14
CA PRO A 155 -10.57 -7.05 -13.77
C PRO A 155 -11.08 -8.12 -12.78
N TYR A 156 -10.23 -8.52 -11.84
CA TYR A 156 -10.57 -9.51 -10.81
C TYR A 156 -11.49 -8.91 -9.75
N LEU A 157 -11.28 -7.66 -9.33
CA LEU A 157 -12.18 -6.92 -8.45
C LEU A 157 -13.55 -6.67 -9.08
N ALA A 158 -13.58 -6.20 -10.32
CA ALA A 158 -14.83 -5.95 -11.03
C ALA A 158 -15.63 -7.26 -11.24
N ARG A 159 -14.93 -8.38 -11.45
CA ARG A 159 -15.57 -9.71 -11.48
C ARG A 159 -16.06 -10.14 -10.09
N ALA A 160 -15.20 -10.08 -9.08
CA ALA A 160 -15.52 -10.39 -7.70
C ALA A 160 -16.76 -9.63 -7.22
N PHE A 161 -16.86 -8.34 -7.54
CA PHE A 161 -18.02 -7.52 -7.19
C PHE A 161 -19.30 -7.94 -7.93
N ARG A 162 -19.22 -8.25 -9.23
CA ARG A 162 -20.36 -8.79 -9.99
C ARG A 162 -20.85 -10.13 -9.45
N ASP A 163 -19.93 -10.99 -9.00
CA ASP A 163 -20.27 -12.28 -8.41
C ASP A 163 -20.96 -12.13 -7.03
N LEU A 164 -20.95 -10.92 -6.46
CA LEU A 164 -21.57 -10.56 -5.17
C LEU A 164 -22.86 -9.72 -5.34
N ASP A 165 -23.55 -9.82 -6.47
CA ASP A 165 -24.76 -9.01 -6.75
C ASP A 165 -25.88 -9.24 -5.73
N GLU A 166 -26.01 -10.45 -5.20
CA GLU A 166 -27.03 -10.82 -4.20
C GLU A 166 -26.66 -10.41 -2.75
N ALA A 167 -25.45 -9.89 -2.53
CA ALA A 167 -25.01 -9.49 -1.20
C ALA A 167 -25.72 -8.22 -0.72
N CYS A 168 -26.09 -8.15 0.57
CA CYS A 168 -26.71 -6.96 1.17
C CYS A 168 -25.71 -5.82 1.45
N GLY A 169 -24.42 -6.11 1.41
CA GLY A 169 -23.32 -5.18 1.57
C GLY A 169 -22.00 -5.85 1.21
N VAL A 170 -20.94 -5.06 1.04
CA VAL A 170 -19.61 -5.55 0.63
C VAL A 170 -18.53 -5.14 1.63
N LEU A 171 -17.75 -6.11 2.10
CA LEU A 171 -16.55 -5.91 2.92
C LEU A 171 -15.30 -6.05 2.05
N PHE A 172 -14.46 -5.02 2.02
CA PHE A 172 -13.08 -5.12 1.55
C PHE A 172 -12.20 -5.60 2.71
N ASP A 173 -11.76 -6.85 2.64
CA ASP A 173 -11.03 -7.54 3.70
C ASP A 173 -9.55 -7.64 3.34
N PHE A 174 -8.77 -6.66 3.80
CA PHE A 174 -7.33 -6.59 3.57
C PHE A 174 -6.59 -7.45 4.58
N THR A 175 -5.71 -8.33 4.10
CA THR A 175 -4.73 -8.97 4.99
C THR A 175 -3.78 -7.92 5.58
N PRO A 176 -3.16 -8.17 6.75
CA PRO A 176 -2.25 -7.21 7.39
C PRO A 176 -1.09 -6.72 6.50
N ASN A 177 -0.72 -7.52 5.49
CA ASN A 177 0.36 -7.23 4.56
C ASN A 177 -0.13 -6.68 3.21
N ALA A 178 -1.44 -6.59 3.00
CA ALA A 178 -2.00 -6.02 1.81
C ALA A 178 -1.75 -4.51 1.75
N SER A 179 -1.69 -4.00 0.54
CA SER A 179 -1.42 -2.58 0.26
C SER A 179 -2.19 -2.18 -0.99
N VAL A 180 -2.43 -0.88 -1.11
CA VAL A 180 -3.29 -0.31 -2.15
C VAL A 180 -2.49 0.75 -2.88
N ASN A 181 -2.42 0.67 -4.21
CA ASN A 181 -1.82 1.75 -5.01
C ASN A 181 -2.92 2.71 -5.51
N GLY A 182 -2.55 3.72 -6.30
CA GLY A 182 -3.51 4.68 -6.86
C GLY A 182 -4.69 4.01 -7.58
N ALA A 183 -4.41 3.08 -8.50
CA ALA A 183 -5.45 2.36 -9.23
C ALA A 183 -6.33 1.49 -8.32
N GLY A 184 -5.76 0.87 -7.30
CA GLY A 184 -6.51 0.13 -6.29
C GLY A 184 -7.49 1.01 -5.52
N LEU A 185 -7.09 2.25 -5.18
CA LEU A 185 -7.96 3.21 -4.50
C LEU A 185 -9.13 3.62 -5.40
N ASP A 186 -8.89 3.88 -6.69
CA ASP A 186 -9.94 4.24 -7.64
C ASP A 186 -10.98 3.12 -7.81
N VAL A 187 -10.52 1.86 -7.85
CA VAL A 187 -11.42 0.70 -7.91
C VAL A 187 -12.22 0.56 -6.63
N LEU A 188 -11.60 0.73 -5.46
CA LEU A 188 -12.29 0.67 -4.17
C LEU A 188 -13.36 1.76 -4.09
N ALA A 189 -13.05 2.98 -4.51
CA ALA A 189 -13.99 4.10 -4.60
C ALA A 189 -15.17 3.76 -5.52
N SER A 190 -14.88 3.30 -6.75
CA SER A 190 -15.90 2.95 -7.75
C SER A 190 -16.87 1.87 -7.25
N VAL A 191 -16.36 0.85 -6.57
CA VAL A 191 -17.20 -0.22 -6.00
C VAL A 191 -18.02 0.31 -4.82
N ALA A 192 -17.44 1.15 -3.96
CA ALA A 192 -18.18 1.77 -2.85
C ALA A 192 -19.32 2.67 -3.34
N GLU A 193 -19.09 3.43 -4.42
CA GLU A 193 -20.13 4.23 -5.10
C GLU A 193 -21.23 3.35 -5.69
N ALA A 194 -20.87 2.23 -6.33
CA ALA A 194 -21.85 1.29 -6.89
C ALA A 194 -22.71 0.62 -5.79
N CYS A 195 -22.11 0.27 -4.65
CA CYS A 195 -22.86 -0.18 -3.48
C CYS A 195 -23.89 0.87 -3.04
N ARG A 196 -23.45 2.11 -2.85
CA ARG A 196 -24.33 3.21 -2.43
C ARG A 196 -25.47 3.45 -3.43
N ALA A 197 -25.17 3.44 -4.73
CA ALA A 197 -26.18 3.63 -5.79
C ALA A 197 -27.22 2.50 -5.83
N SER A 198 -26.85 1.29 -5.39
CA SER A 198 -27.75 0.14 -5.27
C SER A 198 -28.38 -0.01 -3.89
N GLY A 199 -28.22 0.96 -2.98
CA GLY A 199 -28.77 0.92 -1.62
C GLY A 199 -28.02 -0.02 -0.67
N ARG A 200 -26.87 -0.55 -1.08
CA ARG A 200 -26.01 -1.43 -0.28
C ARG A 200 -24.95 -0.62 0.45
N ARG A 201 -24.47 -1.14 1.59
CA ARG A 201 -23.33 -0.57 2.32
C ARG A 201 -22.02 -1.21 1.85
N ALA A 202 -20.93 -0.46 1.97
CA ALA A 202 -19.57 -0.95 1.83
C ALA A 202 -18.78 -0.69 3.12
N ALA A 203 -17.75 -1.48 3.41
CA ALA A 203 -16.86 -1.26 4.55
C ALA A 203 -15.44 -1.76 4.24
N VAL A 204 -14.45 -1.19 4.93
CA VAL A 204 -13.04 -1.57 4.81
C VAL A 204 -12.53 -2.12 6.13
N TYR A 205 -11.85 -3.28 6.09
CA TYR A 205 -11.17 -3.87 7.25
C TYR A 205 -9.72 -4.22 6.89
N GLY A 206 -8.82 -4.15 7.88
CA GLY A 206 -7.45 -4.67 7.77
C GLY A 206 -6.45 -3.83 6.97
N LEU A 207 -6.88 -2.69 6.41
CA LEU A 207 -5.99 -1.75 5.73
C LEU A 207 -5.00 -1.14 6.74
N ALA A 208 -3.79 -0.73 6.33
CA ALA A 208 -2.87 -0.06 7.26
C ALA A 208 -3.33 1.38 7.62
N GLU A 209 -2.99 1.86 8.83
CA GLU A 209 -3.47 3.16 9.34
C GLU A 209 -3.04 4.36 8.48
N ASN A 210 -1.86 4.31 7.89
CA ASN A 210 -1.34 5.36 7.04
C ASN A 210 -2.25 5.63 5.82
N PHE A 211 -2.90 4.60 5.27
CA PHE A 211 -3.85 4.75 4.17
C PHE A 211 -5.19 5.37 4.58
N VAL A 212 -5.54 5.42 5.87
CA VAL A 212 -6.83 5.99 6.33
C VAL A 212 -6.97 7.44 5.93
N ARG A 213 -5.91 8.22 6.13
CA ARG A 213 -5.87 9.64 5.76
C ARG A 213 -6.08 9.85 4.26
N ILE A 214 -5.61 8.91 3.45
CA ILE A 214 -5.79 8.93 1.99
C ILE A 214 -7.25 8.62 1.64
N LEU A 215 -7.84 7.59 2.26
CA LEU A 215 -9.25 7.27 2.06
C LEU A 215 -10.14 8.45 2.47
N ASP A 216 -9.88 9.08 3.61
CA ASP A 216 -10.60 10.27 4.08
C ASP A 216 -10.48 11.42 3.08
N ARG A 217 -9.27 11.67 2.57
CA ARG A 217 -9.01 12.75 1.61
C ARG A 217 -9.76 12.56 0.29
N LEU A 218 -9.89 11.31 -0.14
CA LEU A 218 -10.64 10.93 -1.33
C LEU A 218 -12.16 10.82 -1.09
N GLY A 219 -12.63 11.03 0.15
CA GLY A 219 -14.05 10.88 0.52
C GLY A 219 -14.53 9.42 0.52
N ILE A 220 -13.61 8.46 0.45
CA ILE A 220 -13.94 7.04 0.37
C ILE A 220 -14.47 6.54 1.72
N THR A 221 -14.00 7.07 2.85
CA THR A 221 -14.49 6.66 4.17
C THR A 221 -15.95 7.04 4.43
N ASP A 222 -16.47 8.06 3.73
CA ASP A 222 -17.90 8.39 3.75
C ASP A 222 -18.75 7.37 2.98
N LEU A 223 -18.15 6.66 2.02
CA LEU A 223 -18.80 5.63 1.20
C LEU A 223 -18.62 4.23 1.79
N ALA A 224 -17.44 3.97 2.35
CA ALA A 224 -17.01 2.70 2.91
C ALA A 224 -16.20 2.95 4.20
N PRO A 225 -16.86 3.07 5.36
CA PRO A 225 -16.18 3.30 6.62
C PRO A 225 -15.20 2.17 6.94
N ARG A 226 -14.09 2.55 7.58
CA ARG A 226 -13.07 1.62 8.05
C ARG A 226 -13.41 1.10 9.45
N PHE A 227 -13.19 -0.19 9.68
CA PHE A 227 -13.28 -0.83 10.98
C PHE A 227 -11.94 -1.42 11.41
N ALA A 228 -11.66 -1.35 12.71
CA ALA A 228 -10.51 -2.01 13.33
C ALA A 228 -10.82 -3.47 13.70
N ASP A 229 -12.10 -3.80 13.89
CA ASP A 229 -12.59 -5.15 14.13
C ASP A 229 -13.43 -5.65 12.94
N ARG A 230 -13.20 -6.90 12.54
CA ARG A 230 -13.87 -7.50 11.38
C ARG A 230 -15.34 -7.81 11.68
N GLY A 231 -15.65 -8.22 12.91
CA GLY A 231 -17.01 -8.54 13.33
C GLY A 231 -17.91 -7.31 13.34
N GLU A 232 -17.39 -6.18 13.83
CA GLU A 232 -18.07 -4.87 13.76
C GLU A 232 -18.37 -4.46 12.31
N ALA A 233 -17.40 -4.65 11.40
CA ALA A 233 -17.59 -4.35 9.98
C ALA A 233 -18.72 -5.20 9.36
N LEU A 234 -18.72 -6.51 9.64
CA LEU A 234 -19.76 -7.42 9.14
C LEU A 234 -21.15 -7.07 9.71
N ALA A 235 -21.22 -6.72 10.99
CA ALA A 235 -22.48 -6.31 11.62
C ALA A 235 -23.05 -5.04 10.96
N TYR A 236 -22.20 -4.02 10.75
CA TYR A 236 -22.57 -2.79 10.06
C TYR A 236 -23.14 -3.02 8.65
N LEU A 237 -22.58 -3.98 7.90
CA LEU A 237 -23.01 -4.32 6.55
C LEU A 237 -24.32 -5.12 6.53
N ALA A 238 -24.54 -5.96 7.54
CA ALA A 238 -25.73 -6.80 7.65
C ALA A 238 -27.01 -6.01 8.00
N GLU A 239 -26.90 -4.85 8.64
CA GLU A 239 -28.02 -4.00 9.04
C GLU A 239 -28.85 -3.43 7.87
N THR A 240 -28.29 -3.40 6.65
CA THR A 240 -28.96 -2.86 5.45
C THR A 240 -30.08 -3.74 4.91
N ALA A 241 -30.32 -4.91 5.51
CA ALA A 241 -31.21 -5.95 4.98
C ALA A 241 -32.69 -5.84 5.41
N SER A 242 -33.22 -4.61 5.60
CA SER A 242 -34.62 -4.39 5.97
C SER A 242 -35.46 -3.75 4.88
#